data_AF-X1D7L7-F1
#
_entry.id   AF-X1D7L7-F1
#
_cell.length_a   1.000
_cell.length_b   1.000
_cell.length_c   1.000
_cell.angle_alpha   90.00
_cell.angle_beta   90.00
_cell.angle_gamma   90.00
#
_symmetry.space_group_name_H-M   'P 1'
#
loop_
_entity.id
_entity.type
_entity.pdbx_description
1 polymer ?
#
loop_
_entity_poly.entity_id
_entity_poly.type
_entity_poly.pdbx_seq_one_letter_code
_entity_poly.pdbx_strand_id
1 'polypeptide(L)'
;EHGGLSPLFAGLVVWVARIIDAFTDPGMGRLSDKTRWRIGRRRPYFLIGVLPFGFFFALMWLSVPFESELARFAYYSLTYVCVSLAMTCISVPYLALIPEMATGYDERTSLNTFRAVAAVLGTLAAVGMQRVTELLGGDSGAWALTAAITAVWLIVPWFAVYAVSFERPGYNTGKALGFIDGIRALAAHRTYRILSTLYILSRIAMDLIGTTLLLYFAYWIGRKGDFAPTMGLFLSIVVLALPAWLSASKNRDKRTLFIVGVAWWSAIQVALFLADSS
;
A
#
# COMPACT_ATOMS: atom_id res chain seq x y z
N GLU A 1 19.17 5.44 -10.69
CA GLU A 1 20.54 5.14 -11.18
C GLU A 1 20.98 3.69 -10.91
N HIS A 2 20.44 2.96 -9.91
CA HIS A 2 20.98 1.63 -9.55
C HIS A 2 20.60 0.42 -10.44
N GLY A 3 19.57 0.50 -11.31
CA GLY A 3 19.11 -0.65 -12.11
C GLY A 3 19.53 -0.65 -13.58
N GLY A 4 20.21 0.41 -14.05
CA GLY A 4 20.60 0.56 -15.46
C GLY A 4 19.44 0.61 -16.46
N LEU A 5 18.21 0.85 -15.99
CA LEU A 5 17.02 1.06 -16.82
C LEU A 5 16.81 2.54 -17.11
N SER A 6 16.41 2.86 -18.33
CA SER A 6 15.85 4.17 -18.65
C SER A 6 14.59 4.46 -17.82
N PRO A 7 14.27 5.74 -17.55
CA PRO A 7 13.10 6.12 -16.77
C PRO A 7 11.77 5.55 -17.31
N LEU A 8 11.65 5.41 -18.64
CA LEU A 8 10.48 4.82 -19.27
C LEU A 8 10.29 3.36 -18.85
N PHE A 9 11.33 2.53 -18.97
CA PHE A 9 11.24 1.12 -18.58
C PHE A 9 11.03 0.94 -17.09
N ALA A 10 11.66 1.77 -16.25
CA ALA A 10 11.41 1.76 -14.81
C ALA A 10 9.93 2.06 -14.47
N GLY A 11 9.32 3.02 -15.15
CA GLY A 11 7.89 3.30 -15.01
C GLY A 11 7.00 2.15 -15.50
N LEU A 12 7.37 1.53 -16.63
CA LEU A 12 6.63 0.41 -17.20
C LEU A 12 6.64 -0.84 -16.30
N VAL A 13 7.71 -1.10 -15.54
CA VAL A 13 7.76 -2.21 -14.56
C VAL A 13 6.59 -2.10 -13.57
N VAL A 14 6.38 -0.92 -12.99
CA VAL A 14 5.29 -0.67 -12.05
C VAL A 14 3.93 -0.77 -12.74
N TRP A 15 3.83 -0.22 -13.95
CA TRP A 15 2.59 -0.21 -14.72
C TRP A 15 2.11 -1.62 -15.09
N VAL A 16 3.02 -2.51 -15.51
CA VAL A 16 2.72 -3.92 -15.83
C VAL A 16 2.12 -4.64 -14.61
N ALA A 17 2.73 -4.47 -13.43
CA ALA A 17 2.19 -5.09 -12.21
C ALA A 17 0.82 -4.54 -11.83
N ARG A 18 0.58 -3.23 -11.97
CA ARG A 18 -0.75 -2.64 -11.71
C ARG A 18 -1.84 -3.19 -12.62
N ILE A 19 -1.54 -3.49 -13.88
CA ILE A 19 -2.50 -4.15 -14.78
C ILE A 19 -2.83 -5.55 -14.27
N ILE A 20 -1.81 -6.30 -13.86
CA ILE A 20 -2.00 -7.67 -13.34
C ILE A 20 -2.84 -7.63 -12.06
N ASP A 21 -2.55 -6.70 -11.14
CA ASP A 21 -3.30 -6.51 -9.88
C ASP A 21 -4.80 -6.30 -10.14
N ALA A 22 -5.17 -5.57 -11.20
CA ALA A 22 -6.56 -5.33 -11.55
C ALA A 22 -7.36 -6.63 -11.81
N PHE A 23 -6.69 -7.70 -12.22
CA PHE A 23 -7.31 -9.03 -12.42
C PHE A 23 -7.08 -9.95 -11.23
N THR A 24 -5.91 -9.90 -10.61
CA THR A 24 -5.54 -10.83 -9.54
C THR A 24 -6.20 -10.49 -8.22
N ASP A 25 -6.48 -9.22 -7.92
CA ASP A 25 -7.18 -8.83 -6.69
C ASP A 25 -8.61 -9.40 -6.64
N PRO A 26 -9.48 -9.22 -7.66
CA PRO A 26 -10.77 -9.88 -7.67
C PRO A 26 -10.70 -11.41 -7.73
N GLY A 27 -9.73 -11.95 -8.48
CA GLY A 27 -9.50 -13.39 -8.57
C GLY A 27 -9.18 -13.99 -7.20
N MET A 28 -8.26 -13.36 -6.47
CA MET A 28 -7.85 -13.75 -5.13
C MET A 28 -9.00 -13.62 -4.13
N GLY A 29 -9.82 -12.56 -4.24
CA GLY A 29 -11.03 -12.41 -3.43
C GLY A 29 -11.96 -13.63 -3.56
N ARG A 30 -12.31 -14.01 -4.79
CA ARG A 30 -13.17 -15.16 -5.07
C ARG A 30 -12.53 -16.49 -4.67
N LEU A 31 -11.22 -16.63 -4.87
CA LEU A 31 -10.48 -17.82 -4.49
C LEU A 31 -10.53 -17.98 -2.97
N SER A 32 -10.17 -16.92 -2.23
CA SER A 32 -10.21 -16.93 -0.77
C SER A 32 -11.61 -17.20 -0.23
N ASP A 33 -12.67 -16.72 -0.86
CA ASP A 33 -14.04 -16.94 -0.41
C ASP A 33 -14.54 -18.39 -0.59
N LYS A 34 -13.96 -19.13 -1.53
CA LYS A 34 -14.35 -20.53 -1.84
C LYS A 34 -13.51 -21.56 -1.10
N THR A 35 -12.35 -21.16 -0.57
CA THR A 35 -11.41 -22.08 0.08
C THR A 35 -11.99 -22.68 1.35
N ARG A 36 -11.88 -24.00 1.48
CA ARG A 36 -12.36 -24.76 2.63
C ARG A 36 -11.22 -25.57 3.23
N TRP A 37 -10.40 -24.93 4.06
CA TRP A 37 -9.33 -25.60 4.80
C TRP A 37 -9.67 -25.70 6.28
N ARG A 38 -9.06 -26.68 6.96
CA ARG A 38 -9.26 -26.92 8.40
C ARG A 38 -8.83 -25.74 9.27
N ILE A 39 -7.83 -24.99 8.81
CA ILE A 39 -7.20 -23.86 9.51
C ILE A 39 -7.85 -22.49 9.20
N GLY A 40 -9.00 -22.50 8.52
CA GLY A 40 -9.72 -21.29 8.09
C GLY A 40 -9.73 -21.13 6.57
N ARG A 41 -10.59 -20.25 6.11
CA ARG A 41 -10.83 -19.95 4.69
C ARG A 41 -9.83 -18.92 4.15
N ARG A 42 -9.56 -17.84 4.89
CA ARG A 42 -8.77 -16.67 4.45
C ARG A 42 -7.40 -16.62 5.11
N ARG A 43 -7.30 -17.00 6.39
CA ARG A 43 -6.04 -16.98 7.16
C ARG A 43 -4.86 -17.73 6.52
N PRO A 44 -5.06 -18.89 5.86
CA PRO A 44 -3.92 -19.64 5.33
C PRO A 44 -3.16 -18.92 4.22
N TYR A 45 -3.82 -18.02 3.49
CA TYR A 45 -3.18 -17.22 2.46
C TYR A 45 -2.14 -16.25 3.01
N PHE A 46 -2.22 -15.87 4.29
CA PHE A 46 -1.19 -15.07 4.94
C PHE A 46 0.13 -15.85 4.98
N LEU A 47 0.07 -17.14 5.33
CA LEU A 47 1.25 -18.00 5.43
C LEU A 47 1.80 -18.39 4.06
N ILE A 48 0.93 -18.57 3.07
CA ILE A 48 1.34 -18.93 1.71
C ILE A 48 1.96 -17.73 0.99
N GLY A 49 1.39 -16.55 1.13
CA GLY A 49 1.88 -15.36 0.44
C GLY A 49 3.10 -14.73 1.10
N VAL A 50 3.27 -14.86 2.42
CA VAL A 50 4.33 -14.15 3.14
C VAL A 50 5.74 -14.58 2.73
N LEU A 51 5.99 -15.88 2.55
CA LEU A 51 7.32 -16.38 2.16
C LEU A 51 7.71 -15.95 0.73
N PRO A 52 6.86 -16.14 -0.30
CA PRO A 52 7.09 -15.57 -1.62
C PRO A 52 7.28 -14.06 -1.60
N PHE A 53 6.52 -13.34 -0.78
CA PHE A 53 6.60 -11.88 -0.70
C PHE A 53 8.00 -11.41 -0.29
N GLY A 54 8.53 -11.92 0.82
CA GLY A 54 9.88 -11.57 1.24
C GLY A 54 10.96 -12.10 0.28
N PHE A 55 10.80 -13.32 -0.24
CA PHE A 55 11.75 -13.91 -1.19
C PHE A 55 11.88 -13.09 -2.46
N PHE A 56 10.77 -12.80 -3.15
CA PHE A 56 10.79 -12.01 -4.39
C PHE A 56 11.16 -10.55 -4.13
N PHE A 57 10.84 -10.01 -2.94
CA PHE A 57 11.30 -8.68 -2.55
C PHE A 57 12.83 -8.65 -2.47
N ALA A 58 13.46 -9.58 -1.74
CA ALA A 58 14.92 -9.66 -1.68
C ALA A 58 15.54 -9.91 -3.07
N LEU A 59 14.93 -10.79 -3.86
CA LEU A 59 15.38 -11.10 -5.21
C LEU A 59 15.41 -9.84 -6.10
N MET A 60 14.39 -8.99 -6.03
CA MET A 60 14.31 -7.75 -6.82
C MET A 60 15.50 -6.80 -6.60
N TRP A 61 16.15 -6.85 -5.44
CA TRP A 61 17.29 -5.99 -5.11
C TRP A 61 18.65 -6.62 -5.40
N LEU A 62 18.68 -7.85 -5.92
CA LEU A 62 19.92 -8.44 -6.41
C LEU A 62 20.33 -7.77 -7.72
N SER A 63 21.60 -7.35 -7.78
CA SER A 63 22.20 -6.86 -9.01
C SER A 63 22.54 -8.05 -9.91
N VAL A 64 21.74 -8.26 -10.95
CA VAL A 64 22.03 -9.29 -11.97
C VAL A 64 22.73 -8.63 -13.16
N PRO A 65 23.94 -9.09 -13.57
CA PRO A 65 24.74 -8.45 -14.60
C PRO A 65 24.22 -8.81 -16.00
N PHE A 66 23.02 -8.38 -16.34
CA PHE A 66 22.49 -8.48 -17.70
C PHE A 66 23.01 -7.33 -18.56
N GLU A 67 23.62 -7.66 -19.70
CA GLU A 67 24.12 -6.65 -20.67
C GLU A 67 22.98 -5.92 -21.39
N SER A 68 21.87 -6.61 -21.66
CA SER A 68 20.71 -6.04 -22.36
C SER A 68 19.77 -5.31 -21.40
N GLU A 69 19.37 -4.08 -21.77
CA GLU A 69 18.33 -3.32 -21.07
C GLU A 69 16.98 -4.07 -21.06
N LEU A 70 16.63 -4.75 -22.16
CA LEU A 70 15.39 -5.53 -22.23
C LEU A 70 15.39 -6.71 -21.25
N ALA A 71 16.55 -7.36 -21.08
CA ALA A 71 16.69 -8.45 -20.11
C ALA A 71 16.55 -7.95 -18.67
N ARG A 72 17.14 -6.79 -18.35
CA ARG A 72 16.94 -6.11 -17.05
C ARG A 72 15.47 -5.74 -16.85
N PHE A 73 14.82 -5.18 -17.86
CA PHE A 73 13.41 -4.82 -17.80
C PHE A 73 12.53 -6.05 -17.54
N ALA A 74 12.75 -7.16 -18.25
CA ALA A 74 12.02 -8.40 -18.05
C ALA A 74 12.23 -8.97 -16.63
N TYR A 75 13.46 -8.94 -16.12
CA TYR A 75 13.79 -9.38 -14.77
C TYR A 75 13.08 -8.55 -13.70
N TYR A 76 13.19 -7.22 -13.75
CA TYR A 76 12.54 -6.33 -12.79
C TYR A 76 11.02 -6.39 -12.90
N SER A 77 10.47 -6.52 -14.11
CA SER A 77 9.03 -6.70 -14.31
C SER A 77 8.55 -8.01 -13.68
N LEU A 78 9.24 -9.12 -13.93
CA LEU A 78 8.85 -10.43 -13.40
C LEU A 78 8.94 -10.45 -11.86
N THR A 79 10.06 -10.00 -11.30
CA THR A 79 10.25 -9.97 -9.85
C THR A 79 9.24 -9.05 -9.16
N TYR A 80 8.99 -7.86 -9.71
CA TYR A 80 8.00 -6.92 -9.18
C TYR A 80 6.57 -7.47 -9.27
N VAL A 81 6.22 -8.14 -10.38
CA VAL A 81 4.93 -8.84 -10.51
C VAL A 81 4.80 -9.94 -9.46
N CYS A 82 5.82 -10.75 -9.25
CA CYS A 82 5.81 -11.80 -8.22
C CYS A 82 5.64 -11.23 -6.80
N VAL A 83 6.31 -10.11 -6.49
CA VAL A 83 6.11 -9.36 -5.24
C VAL A 83 4.66 -8.90 -5.13
N SER A 84 4.11 -8.32 -6.19
CA SER A 84 2.73 -7.82 -6.21
C SER A 84 1.72 -8.95 -6.00
N LEU A 85 1.88 -10.09 -6.70
CA LEU A 85 1.01 -11.27 -6.55
C LEU A 85 1.05 -11.85 -5.14
N ALA A 86 2.25 -11.94 -4.55
CA ALA A 86 2.40 -12.38 -3.17
C ALA A 86 1.72 -11.40 -2.20
N MET A 87 1.84 -10.10 -2.44
CA MET A 87 1.14 -9.07 -1.67
C MET A 87 -0.38 -9.15 -1.84
N THR A 88 -0.91 -9.38 -3.05
CA THR A 88 -2.34 -9.62 -3.32
C THR A 88 -2.85 -10.83 -2.55
N CYS A 89 -2.10 -11.94 -2.59
CA CYS A 89 -2.42 -13.17 -1.87
C CYS A 89 -2.62 -12.93 -0.37
N ILE A 90 -1.84 -12.02 0.23
CA ILE A 90 -1.96 -11.69 1.64
C ILE A 90 -3.02 -10.61 1.91
N SER A 91 -2.96 -9.50 1.17
CA SER A 91 -3.70 -8.28 1.46
C SER A 91 -5.19 -8.41 1.18
N VAL A 92 -5.58 -9.08 0.10
CA VAL A 92 -6.99 -9.24 -0.27
C VAL A 92 -7.77 -10.05 0.77
N PRO A 93 -7.31 -11.26 1.18
CA PRO A 93 -7.98 -12.01 2.25
C PRO A 93 -7.94 -11.28 3.59
N TYR A 94 -6.87 -10.52 3.87
CA TYR A 94 -6.74 -9.76 5.10
C TYR A 94 -7.78 -8.64 5.19
N LEU A 95 -7.90 -7.82 4.14
CA LEU A 95 -8.90 -6.75 4.09
C LEU A 95 -10.33 -7.28 4.13
N ALA A 96 -10.58 -8.44 3.50
CA ALA A 96 -11.88 -9.09 3.56
C ALA A 96 -12.21 -9.63 4.97
N LEU A 97 -11.20 -10.03 5.75
CA LEU A 97 -11.36 -10.57 7.11
C LEU A 97 -11.66 -9.49 8.17
N ILE A 98 -11.18 -8.26 8.00
CA ILE A 98 -11.40 -7.12 8.92
C ILE A 98 -12.87 -6.96 9.36
N PRO A 99 -13.87 -6.88 8.46
CA PRO A 99 -15.27 -6.70 8.86
C PRO A 99 -15.87 -7.92 9.57
N GLU A 100 -15.25 -9.10 9.44
CA GLU A 100 -15.64 -10.31 10.19
C GLU A 100 -15.10 -10.28 11.63
N MET A 101 -13.88 -9.78 11.83
CA MET A 101 -13.25 -9.70 13.16
C MET A 101 -13.89 -8.60 14.01
N ALA A 102 -14.02 -7.39 13.45
CA ALA A 102 -14.61 -6.26 14.14
C ALA A 102 -16.07 -6.09 13.72
N THR A 103 -17.03 -6.44 14.59
CA THR A 103 -18.47 -6.31 14.27
C THR A 103 -19.05 -4.97 14.69
N GLY A 104 -18.46 -4.32 15.71
CA GLY A 104 -18.87 -2.98 16.14
C GLY A 104 -18.35 -1.89 15.21
N TYR A 105 -19.10 -0.78 15.12
CA TYR A 105 -18.68 0.39 14.35
C TYR A 105 -17.41 1.04 14.92
N ASP A 106 -17.34 1.19 16.24
CA ASP A 106 -16.18 1.78 16.93
C ASP A 106 -14.98 0.85 16.88
N GLU A 107 -15.20 -0.47 17.01
CA GLU A 107 -14.18 -1.50 16.89
C GLU A 107 -13.53 -1.48 15.49
N ARG A 108 -14.34 -1.38 14.42
CA ARG A 108 -13.85 -1.25 13.04
C ARG A 108 -13.06 0.03 12.82
N THR A 109 -13.51 1.13 13.43
CA THR A 109 -12.86 2.43 13.30
C THR A 109 -11.49 2.43 14.00
N SER A 110 -11.45 1.90 15.21
CA SER A 110 -10.23 1.73 16.00
C SER A 110 -9.23 0.84 15.26
N LEU A 111 -9.65 -0.34 14.80
CA LEU A 111 -8.80 -1.29 14.07
C LEU A 111 -8.19 -0.66 12.81
N ASN A 112 -9.01 0.03 12.00
CA ASN A 112 -8.49 0.72 10.81
C ASN A 112 -7.52 1.85 11.16
N THR A 113 -7.72 2.52 12.29
CA THR A 113 -6.82 3.61 12.71
C THR A 113 -5.47 3.07 13.16
N PHE A 114 -5.42 2.04 14.00
CA PHE A 114 -4.16 1.40 14.38
C PHE A 114 -3.42 0.85 13.16
N ARG A 115 -4.16 0.30 12.19
CA ARG A 115 -3.59 -0.16 10.92
C ARG A 115 -3.00 0.98 10.09
N ALA A 116 -3.66 2.14 10.06
CA ALA A 116 -3.13 3.34 9.40
C ALA A 116 -1.85 3.85 10.11
N VAL A 117 -1.84 3.89 11.44
CA VAL A 117 -0.63 4.24 12.22
C VAL A 117 0.52 3.29 11.89
N ALA A 118 0.27 1.98 11.90
CA ALA A 118 1.27 0.96 11.57
C ALA A 118 1.80 1.13 10.13
N ALA A 119 0.94 1.48 9.17
CA ALA A 119 1.35 1.75 7.79
C ALA A 119 2.26 2.98 7.68
N VAL A 120 1.97 4.05 8.43
CA VAL A 120 2.83 5.24 8.47
C VAL A 120 4.18 4.92 9.12
N LEU A 121 4.19 4.20 10.25
CA LEU A 121 5.43 3.73 10.88
C LEU A 121 6.25 2.83 9.94
N GLY A 122 5.59 1.97 9.19
CA GLY A 122 6.26 1.15 8.18
C GLY A 122 6.85 1.97 7.03
N THR A 123 6.17 3.03 6.62
CA THR A 123 6.70 3.97 5.61
C THR A 123 7.94 4.71 6.14
N LEU A 124 7.92 5.15 7.40
CA LEU A 124 9.08 5.76 8.05
C LEU A 124 10.26 4.77 8.14
N ALA A 125 10.00 3.51 8.49
CA ALA A 125 11.02 2.47 8.49
C ALA A 125 11.62 2.26 7.09
N ALA A 126 10.80 2.30 6.04
CA ALA A 126 11.26 2.19 4.65
C ALA A 126 12.16 3.36 4.22
N VAL A 127 11.86 4.59 4.63
CA VAL A 127 12.76 5.73 4.42
C VAL A 127 14.10 5.53 5.15
N GLY A 128 14.04 4.98 6.37
CA GLY A 128 15.24 4.63 7.14
C GLY A 128 16.14 3.59 6.46
N MET A 129 15.58 2.70 5.63
CA MET A 129 16.36 1.67 4.92
C MET A 129 17.39 2.29 3.98
N GLN A 130 17.06 3.39 3.30
CA GLN A 130 18.03 4.08 2.44
C GLN A 130 19.26 4.53 3.25
N ARG A 131 19.04 5.06 4.45
CA ARG A 131 20.13 5.47 5.35
C ARG A 131 20.95 4.27 5.83
N VAL A 132 20.31 3.15 6.13
CA VAL A 132 21.00 1.89 6.48
C VAL A 132 21.90 1.43 5.33
N THR A 133 21.40 1.46 4.09
CA THR A 133 22.20 1.09 2.91
C THR A 133 23.40 2.00 2.72
N GLU A 134 23.24 3.31 2.88
CA GLU A 134 24.37 4.27 2.83
C GLU A 134 25.42 3.98 3.91
N LEU A 135 25.01 3.64 5.13
CA LEU A 135 25.92 3.27 6.21
C LEU A 135 26.67 1.96 5.94
N LEU A 136 26.06 1.04 5.19
CA LEU A 136 26.66 -0.23 4.76
C LEU A 136 27.58 -0.09 3.53
N GLY A 137 27.75 1.12 3.00
CA GLY A 137 28.66 1.43 1.89
C GLY A 137 27.96 1.82 0.58
N GLY A 138 26.64 1.64 0.47
CA GLY A 138 25.84 2.11 -0.67
C GLY A 138 26.05 1.35 -1.99
N ASP A 139 26.87 0.30 -2.01
CA ASP A 139 27.11 -0.54 -3.18
C ASP A 139 25.97 -1.54 -3.43
N SER A 140 26.04 -2.29 -4.52
CA SER A 140 25.02 -3.30 -4.85
C SER A 140 24.89 -4.39 -3.77
N GLY A 141 25.99 -4.70 -3.07
CA GLY A 141 25.99 -5.64 -1.94
C GLY A 141 25.21 -5.11 -0.75
N ALA A 142 25.41 -3.84 -0.39
CA ALA A 142 24.68 -3.15 0.66
C ALA A 142 23.16 -3.07 0.37
N TRP A 143 22.77 -2.82 -0.88
CA TRP A 143 21.37 -2.86 -1.30
C TRP A 143 20.76 -4.26 -1.16
N ALA A 144 21.46 -5.30 -1.60
CA ALA A 144 21.02 -6.69 -1.46
C ALA A 144 20.87 -7.10 0.02
N LEU A 145 21.83 -6.73 0.87
CA LEU A 145 21.78 -7.02 2.30
C LEU A 145 20.65 -6.27 3.00
N THR A 146 20.48 -4.98 2.70
CA THR A 146 19.38 -4.17 3.26
C THR A 146 18.03 -4.75 2.84
N ALA A 147 17.92 -5.20 1.59
CA ALA A 147 16.70 -5.84 1.08
C ALA A 147 16.43 -7.19 1.77
N ALA A 148 17.45 -7.99 2.07
CA ALA A 148 17.29 -9.23 2.82
C ALA A 148 16.81 -8.98 4.25
N ILE A 149 17.37 -7.99 4.94
CA ILE A 149 16.91 -7.55 6.27
C ILE A 149 15.45 -7.08 6.21
N THR A 150 15.13 -6.30 5.19
CA THR A 150 13.77 -5.80 4.95
C THR A 150 12.79 -6.93 4.66
N ALA A 151 13.19 -7.94 3.88
CA ALA A 151 12.36 -9.10 3.60
C ALA A 151 11.98 -9.84 4.89
N VAL A 152 12.92 -10.02 5.82
CA VAL A 152 12.62 -10.60 7.14
C VAL A 152 11.63 -9.73 7.91
N TRP A 153 11.85 -8.41 7.93
CA TRP A 153 10.96 -7.46 8.59
C TRP A 153 9.55 -7.43 7.98
N LEU A 154 9.41 -7.64 6.67
CA LEU A 154 8.12 -7.78 5.99
C LEU A 154 7.42 -9.11 6.31
N ILE A 155 8.19 -10.19 6.54
CA ILE A 155 7.66 -11.53 6.79
C ILE A 155 7.12 -11.66 8.24
N VAL A 156 7.92 -11.26 9.22
CA VAL A 156 7.69 -11.57 10.65
C VAL A 156 6.30 -11.13 11.16
N PRO A 157 5.81 -9.91 10.87
CA PRO A 157 4.52 -9.45 11.39
C PRO A 157 3.32 -10.31 10.95
N TRP A 158 3.39 -10.94 9.79
CA TRP A 158 2.28 -11.75 9.27
C TRP A 158 2.04 -13.03 10.08
N PHE A 159 3.06 -13.57 10.75
CA PHE A 159 2.86 -14.69 11.67
C PHE A 159 2.08 -14.26 12.91
N ALA A 160 2.35 -13.06 13.44
CA ALA A 160 1.59 -12.48 14.54
C ALA A 160 0.14 -12.16 14.12
N VAL A 161 -0.04 -11.57 12.93
CA VAL A 161 -1.38 -11.33 12.35
C VAL A 161 -2.13 -12.65 12.17
N TYR A 162 -1.47 -13.69 11.67
CA TYR A 162 -2.07 -15.01 11.55
C TYR A 162 -2.52 -15.53 12.92
N ALA A 163 -1.67 -15.45 13.95
CA ALA A 163 -1.98 -15.95 15.29
C ALA A 163 -3.17 -15.22 15.95
N VAL A 164 -3.29 -13.91 15.77
CA VAL A 164 -4.34 -13.08 16.40
C VAL A 164 -5.62 -13.02 15.54
N SER A 165 -5.52 -13.20 14.23
CA SER A 165 -6.67 -13.20 13.33
C SER A 165 -7.57 -14.42 13.55
N PHE A 166 -8.88 -14.22 13.43
CA PHE A 166 -9.86 -15.30 13.54
C PHE A 166 -11.02 -15.09 12.56
N GLU A 167 -11.66 -16.18 12.17
CA GLU A 167 -12.82 -16.18 11.28
C GLU A 167 -14.07 -16.51 12.09
N ARG A 168 -15.15 -15.74 11.91
CA ARG A 168 -16.41 -16.01 12.60
C ARG A 168 -17.22 -17.07 11.84
N PRO A 169 -17.57 -18.21 12.46
CA PRO A 169 -18.40 -19.22 11.82
C PRO A 169 -19.73 -18.63 11.34
N GLY A 170 -20.12 -18.89 10.10
CA GLY A 170 -21.42 -18.47 9.56
C GLY A 170 -21.51 -17.02 9.03
N TYR A 171 -20.42 -16.25 8.99
CA TYR A 171 -20.45 -14.88 8.44
C TYR A 171 -20.82 -14.83 6.94
N ASN A 172 -20.48 -15.86 6.16
CA ASN A 172 -20.72 -15.92 4.71
C ASN A 172 -21.70 -17.05 4.36
N THR A 173 -22.99 -16.84 4.61
CA THR A 173 -24.09 -17.76 4.25
C THR A 173 -24.80 -17.40 2.93
N GLY A 174 -24.43 -16.28 2.29
CA GLY A 174 -24.99 -15.86 1.00
C GLY A 174 -24.43 -16.63 -0.19
N LYS A 175 -25.27 -16.89 -1.21
CA LYS A 175 -24.80 -17.39 -2.52
C LYS A 175 -23.85 -16.37 -3.14
N ALA A 176 -22.63 -16.79 -3.46
CA ALA A 176 -21.68 -15.95 -4.18
C ALA A 176 -22.23 -15.62 -5.57
N LEU A 177 -22.46 -14.33 -5.86
CA LEU A 177 -22.83 -13.86 -7.18
C LEU A 177 -21.71 -14.11 -8.20
N GLY A 178 -22.07 -14.16 -9.48
CA GLY A 178 -21.11 -14.05 -10.57
C GLY A 178 -20.29 -12.75 -10.43
N PHE A 179 -19.04 -12.74 -10.91
CA PHE A 179 -18.17 -11.56 -10.80
C PHE A 179 -18.78 -10.33 -11.50
N ILE A 180 -19.26 -10.52 -12.73
CA ILE A 180 -19.90 -9.48 -13.53
C ILE A 180 -21.22 -9.05 -12.87
N ASP A 181 -22.02 -10.01 -12.39
CA ASP A 181 -23.29 -9.71 -11.73
C ASP A 181 -23.09 -8.95 -10.42
N GLY A 182 -22.05 -9.27 -9.66
CA GLY A 182 -21.66 -8.56 -8.45
C GLY A 182 -21.25 -7.11 -8.74
N ILE A 183 -20.40 -6.88 -9.76
CA ILE A 183 -20.03 -5.52 -10.17
C ILE A 183 -21.26 -4.74 -10.64
N ARG A 184 -22.12 -5.35 -11.45
CA ARG A 184 -23.35 -4.70 -11.94
C ARG A 184 -24.28 -4.33 -10.80
N ALA A 185 -24.46 -5.21 -9.82
CA ALA A 185 -25.27 -4.94 -8.64
C ALA A 185 -24.69 -3.80 -7.80
N LEU A 186 -23.38 -3.77 -7.57
CA LEU A 186 -22.70 -2.68 -6.86
C LEU A 186 -22.83 -1.35 -7.62
N ALA A 187 -22.58 -1.35 -8.93
CA ALA A 187 -22.66 -0.16 -9.78
C ALA A 187 -24.09 0.40 -9.91
N ALA A 188 -25.12 -0.43 -9.72
CA ALA A 188 -26.51 0.02 -9.67
C ALA A 188 -26.81 0.89 -8.44
N HIS A 189 -26.11 0.68 -7.32
CA HIS A 189 -26.33 1.44 -6.09
C HIS A 189 -25.69 2.83 -6.14
N ARG A 190 -26.54 3.87 -6.00
CA ARG A 190 -26.09 5.28 -5.97
C ARG A 190 -25.02 5.56 -4.91
N THR A 191 -25.21 5.04 -3.70
CA THR A 191 -24.27 5.23 -2.59
C THR A 191 -22.89 4.67 -2.89
N TYR A 192 -22.84 3.47 -3.50
CA TYR A 192 -21.59 2.85 -3.91
C TYR A 192 -20.88 3.71 -4.95
N ARG A 193 -21.58 4.15 -6.01
CA ARG A 193 -20.99 5.03 -7.04
C ARG A 193 -20.38 6.30 -6.45
N ILE A 194 -21.12 7.00 -5.59
CA ILE A 194 -20.63 8.25 -4.97
C ILE A 194 -19.38 7.99 -4.14
N LEU A 195 -19.40 6.98 -3.26
CA LEU A 195 -18.26 6.67 -2.39
C LEU A 195 -17.04 6.20 -3.17
N SER A 196 -17.22 5.35 -4.20
CA SER A 196 -16.14 4.89 -5.06
C SER A 196 -15.52 6.03 -5.85
N THR A 197 -16.32 6.93 -6.44
CA THR A 197 -15.80 8.11 -7.15
C THR A 197 -15.04 9.03 -6.21
N LEU A 198 -15.58 9.34 -5.03
CA LEU A 198 -14.89 10.15 -4.02
C LEU A 198 -13.55 9.52 -3.60
N TYR A 199 -13.53 8.21 -3.38
CA TYR A 199 -12.31 7.49 -3.01
C TYR A 199 -11.25 7.56 -4.12
N ILE A 200 -11.62 7.27 -5.37
CA ILE A 200 -10.70 7.29 -6.51
C ILE A 200 -10.12 8.70 -6.71
N LEU A 201 -10.95 9.74 -6.71
CA LEU A 201 -10.50 11.12 -6.89
C LEU A 201 -9.57 11.56 -5.75
N SER A 202 -9.93 11.27 -4.49
CA SER A 202 -9.11 11.59 -3.33
C SER A 202 -7.76 10.85 -3.37
N ARG A 203 -7.77 9.61 -3.85
CA ARG A 203 -6.56 8.78 -3.97
C ARG A 203 -5.63 9.30 -5.05
N ILE A 204 -6.15 9.64 -6.22
CA ILE A 204 -5.37 10.24 -7.32
C ILE A 204 -4.71 11.54 -6.85
N ALA A 205 -5.46 12.42 -6.18
CA ALA A 205 -4.92 13.68 -5.69
C ALA A 205 -3.77 13.47 -4.68
N MET A 206 -3.92 12.51 -3.75
CA MET A 206 -2.86 12.13 -2.80
C MET A 206 -1.61 11.59 -3.51
N ASP A 207 -1.78 10.66 -4.45
CA ASP A 207 -0.66 10.03 -5.16
C ASP A 207 0.08 11.03 -6.07
N LEU A 208 -0.65 11.99 -6.67
CA LEU A 208 -0.08 13.05 -7.50
C LEU A 208 0.82 13.98 -6.67
N ILE A 209 0.38 14.38 -5.48
CA ILE A 209 1.18 15.22 -4.57
C ILE A 209 2.45 14.47 -4.13
N GLY A 210 2.33 13.21 -3.74
CA GLY A 210 3.48 12.39 -3.33
C GLY A 210 4.54 12.27 -4.44
N THR A 211 4.10 12.09 -5.69
CA THR A 211 5.00 11.97 -6.85
C THR A 211 5.60 13.32 -7.26
N THR A 212 4.78 14.38 -7.26
CA THR A 212 5.22 15.72 -7.67
C THR A 212 6.22 16.32 -6.69
N LEU A 213 6.06 16.06 -5.39
CA LEU A 213 6.99 16.56 -4.38
C LEU A 213 8.41 16.02 -4.60
N LEU A 214 8.55 14.74 -4.97
CA LEU A 214 9.85 14.16 -5.34
C LEU A 214 10.45 14.86 -6.56
N LEU A 215 9.64 15.09 -7.59
CA LEU A 215 10.08 15.79 -8.81
C LEU A 215 10.47 17.24 -8.52
N TYR A 216 9.76 17.91 -7.62
CA TYR A 216 10.06 19.28 -7.19
C TYR A 216 11.43 19.38 -6.51
N PHE A 217 11.74 18.51 -5.56
CA PHE A 217 13.08 18.45 -4.95
C PHE A 217 14.17 18.08 -5.96
N ALA A 218 13.86 17.19 -6.91
CA ALA A 218 14.81 16.70 -7.88
C ALA A 218 15.16 17.69 -9.00
N TYR A 219 14.18 18.46 -9.48
CA TYR A 219 14.32 19.31 -10.68
C TYR A 219 14.23 20.81 -10.40
N TRP A 220 13.41 21.24 -9.44
CA TRP A 220 13.20 22.66 -9.14
C TRP A 220 14.17 23.18 -8.09
N ILE A 221 14.24 22.50 -6.94
CA ILE A 221 15.17 22.90 -5.86
C ILE A 221 16.61 22.49 -6.21
N GLY A 222 16.79 21.41 -6.98
CA GLY A 222 18.12 20.84 -7.28
C GLY A 222 18.81 20.19 -6.08
N ARG A 223 18.12 20.04 -4.93
CA ARG A 223 18.63 19.45 -3.69
C ARG A 223 17.90 18.15 -3.36
N LYS A 224 18.20 17.09 -4.12
CA LYS A 224 17.61 15.75 -3.95
C LYS A 224 17.76 15.20 -2.52
N GLY A 225 18.84 15.54 -1.83
CA GLY A 225 19.12 15.10 -0.46
C GLY A 225 18.12 15.59 0.60
N ASP A 226 17.39 16.69 0.32
CA ASP A 226 16.42 17.26 1.26
C ASP A 226 15.04 16.58 1.18
N PHE A 227 14.80 15.74 0.17
CA PHE A 227 13.54 15.01 0.03
C PHE A 227 13.28 14.07 1.21
N ALA A 228 14.26 13.23 1.56
CA ALA A 228 14.15 12.26 2.64
C ALA A 228 13.85 12.91 4.01
N PRO A 229 14.58 13.95 4.47
CA PRO A 229 14.26 14.61 5.75
C PRO A 229 12.92 15.35 5.69
N THR A 230 12.55 15.97 4.57
CA THR A 230 11.24 16.64 4.42
C THR A 230 10.10 15.64 4.49
N MET A 231 10.22 14.50 3.81
CA MET A 231 9.24 13.43 3.84
C MET A 231 9.15 12.80 5.25
N GLY A 232 10.29 12.64 5.92
CA GLY A 232 10.34 12.20 7.32
C GLY A 232 9.55 13.13 8.23
N LEU A 233 9.81 14.44 8.14
CA LEU A 233 9.08 15.47 8.91
C LEU A 233 7.58 15.45 8.58
N PHE A 234 7.21 15.40 7.30
CA PHE A 234 5.82 15.33 6.86
C PHE A 234 5.09 14.13 7.47
N LEU A 235 5.70 12.93 7.38
CA LEU A 235 5.12 11.70 7.93
C LEU A 235 5.04 11.75 9.46
N SER A 236 6.04 12.34 10.15
CA SER A 236 5.98 12.55 11.60
C SER A 236 4.84 13.47 12.01
N ILE A 237 4.60 14.57 11.29
CA ILE A 237 3.47 15.47 11.53
C ILE A 237 2.14 14.72 11.33
N VAL A 238 2.03 13.88 10.29
CA VAL A 238 0.85 13.04 10.08
C VAL A 238 0.60 12.14 11.29
N VAL A 239 1.62 11.43 11.81
CA VAL A 239 1.48 10.58 13.00
C VAL A 239 1.02 11.39 14.21
N LEU A 240 1.63 12.55 14.45
CA LEU A 240 1.28 13.41 15.59
C LEU A 240 -0.13 14.02 15.47
N ALA A 241 -0.63 14.19 14.26
CA ALA A 241 -2.00 14.67 14.00
C ALA A 241 -3.06 13.57 14.20
N LEU A 242 -2.71 12.28 14.16
CA LEU A 242 -3.68 11.18 14.27
C LEU A 242 -4.44 11.17 15.60
N PRO A 243 -3.83 11.36 16.79
CA PRO A 243 -4.57 11.47 18.05
C PRO A 243 -5.55 12.64 18.08
N ALA A 244 -5.16 13.79 17.51
CA ALA A 244 -6.03 14.96 17.40
C ALA A 244 -7.24 14.66 16.52
N TRP A 245 -7.02 13.97 15.38
CA TRP A 245 -8.09 13.57 14.48
C TRP A 245 -9.00 12.50 15.10
N LEU A 246 -8.43 11.51 15.79
CA LEU A 246 -9.21 10.52 16.55
C LEU A 246 -10.10 11.19 17.58
N SER A 247 -9.56 12.14 18.35
CA SER A 247 -10.33 12.89 19.36
C SER A 247 -11.46 13.68 18.71
N ALA A 248 -11.18 14.42 17.63
CA ALA A 248 -12.18 15.18 16.91
C ALA A 248 -13.23 14.31 16.19
N SER A 249 -12.90 13.05 15.88
CA SER A 249 -13.83 12.08 15.29
C SER A 249 -14.82 11.49 16.30
N LYS A 250 -14.49 11.50 17.60
CA LYS A 250 -15.38 11.03 18.65
C LYS A 250 -16.59 11.97 18.73
N ASN A 251 -17.78 11.38 18.72
CA ASN A 251 -19.07 12.07 18.86
C ASN A 251 -19.45 13.04 17.71
N ARG A 252 -18.82 12.93 16.54
CA ARG A 252 -19.18 13.73 15.35
C ARG A 252 -19.56 12.86 14.17
N ASP A 253 -20.43 13.39 13.31
CA ASP A 253 -20.79 12.73 12.05
C ASP A 253 -19.57 12.69 11.11
N LYS A 254 -19.18 11.48 10.70
CA LYS A 254 -18.02 11.24 9.84
C LYS A 254 -18.15 11.92 8.47
N ARG A 255 -19.37 12.12 7.97
CA ARG A 255 -19.57 12.86 6.72
C ARG A 255 -19.14 14.31 6.87
N THR A 256 -19.51 14.95 7.96
CA THR A 256 -19.13 16.35 8.25
C THR A 256 -17.61 16.47 8.42
N LEU A 257 -17.00 15.55 9.17
CA LEU A 257 -15.54 15.49 9.37
C LEU A 257 -14.79 15.34 8.03
N PHE A 258 -15.28 14.47 7.15
CA PHE A 258 -14.71 14.26 5.82
C PHE A 258 -14.81 15.52 4.95
N ILE A 259 -15.97 16.18 4.91
CA ILE A 259 -16.17 17.42 4.13
C ILE A 259 -15.23 18.52 4.61
N VAL A 260 -15.14 18.73 5.93
CA VAL A 260 -14.22 19.72 6.52
C VAL A 260 -12.77 19.39 6.17
N GLY A 261 -12.37 18.12 6.27
CA GLY A 261 -11.01 17.68 5.93
C GLY A 261 -10.65 17.93 4.47
N VAL A 262 -11.56 17.60 3.53
CA VAL A 262 -11.35 17.84 2.10
C VAL A 262 -11.32 19.33 1.78
N ALA A 263 -12.20 20.13 2.38
CA ALA A 263 -12.23 21.57 2.19
C ALA A 263 -10.93 22.23 2.71
N TRP A 264 -10.50 21.86 3.91
CA TRP A 264 -9.24 22.28 4.50
C TRP A 264 -8.04 21.94 3.61
N TRP A 265 -7.97 20.69 3.15
CA TRP A 265 -6.89 20.25 2.28
C TRP A 265 -6.86 21.02 0.95
N SER A 266 -8.03 21.21 0.33
CA SER A 266 -8.15 21.97 -0.92
C SER A 266 -7.71 23.42 -0.75
N ALA A 267 -8.09 24.06 0.36
CA ALA A 267 -7.70 25.43 0.67
C ALA A 267 -6.18 25.58 0.85
N ILE A 268 -5.53 24.63 1.53
CA ILE A 268 -4.06 24.62 1.67
C ILE A 268 -3.37 24.47 0.32
N GLN A 269 -3.84 23.56 -0.55
CA GLN A 269 -3.24 23.37 -1.87
C GLN A 269 -3.34 24.64 -2.72
N VAL A 270 -4.49 25.33 -2.70
CA VAL A 270 -4.66 26.62 -3.39
C VAL A 270 -3.74 27.69 -2.79
N ALA A 271 -3.64 27.76 -1.47
CA ALA A 271 -2.76 28.73 -0.80
C ALA A 271 -1.28 28.50 -1.16
N LEU A 272 -0.82 27.25 -1.18
CA LEU A 272 0.55 26.90 -1.61
C LEU A 272 0.81 27.27 -3.06
N PHE A 273 -0.14 27.00 -3.96
CA PHE A 273 -0.02 27.39 -5.37
C PHE A 273 0.09 28.90 -5.55
N LEU A 274 -0.71 29.67 -4.80
CA LEU A 274 -0.66 31.14 -4.86
C LEU A 274 0.65 31.70 -4.27
N ALA A 275 1.16 31.10 -3.19
CA ALA A 275 2.41 31.52 -2.55
C ALA A 275 3.65 31.24 -3.39
N ASP A 276 3.63 30.23 -4.26
CA ASP A 276 4.73 29.93 -5.20
C ASP A 276 4.71 30.86 -6.44
N SER A 277 3.55 31.47 -6.73
CA SER A 277 3.39 32.41 -7.85
C SER A 277 3.80 33.85 -7.54
N SER A 278 4.25 34.13 -6.30
CA SER A 278 4.69 35.44 -5.80
C SER A 278 6.17 35.46 -5.46
#